data_AF-A0A2G9RIZ2-F1
#
_entry.id   AF-A0A2G9RIZ2-F1
#
_cell.length_a   1.000
_cell.length_b   1.000
_cell.length_c   1.000
_cell.angle_alpha   90.00
_cell.angle_beta   90.00
_cell.angle_gamma   90.00
#
_symmetry.space_group_name_H-M   'P 1'
#
loop_
_entity.id
_entity.type
_entity.pdbx_description
1 polymer ?
#
loop_
_entity_poly.entity_id
_entity_poly.type
_entity_poly.pdbx_seq_one_letter_code
_entity_poly.pdbx_strand_id
1 'polypeptide(L)'
;MVAGANFYIVGRDPAGMPHPENGKDLYEPTHGAKVLTMAPGLISLEIVPFRVAAYNKKKKCMEYFDTAHAEDFDFISGTRMRKLAREGQNPPDGFMAPTAWAVLKDYYRSLEKA
;
A
#
# COMPACT_ATOMS: atom_id res chain seq x y z
N MET A 1 15.28 16.75 -15.89
CA MET A 1 13.95 16.37 -15.36
C MET A 1 13.02 16.08 -16.53
N VAL A 2 12.24 14.99 -16.50
CA VAL A 2 11.42 14.58 -17.65
C VAL A 2 9.99 15.15 -17.58
N ALA A 3 9.40 15.25 -16.38
CA ALA A 3 8.02 15.72 -16.17
C ALA A 3 7.87 16.88 -15.15
N GLY A 4 8.97 17.47 -14.68
CA GLY A 4 8.95 18.68 -13.84
C GLY A 4 8.65 18.49 -12.33
N ALA A 5 8.68 17.26 -11.80
CA ALA A 5 8.44 17.01 -10.38
C ALA A 5 9.63 17.41 -9.49
N ASN A 6 9.36 18.17 -8.42
CA ASN A 6 10.38 18.56 -7.44
C ASN A 6 10.50 17.59 -6.26
N PHE A 7 9.43 16.84 -5.95
CA PHE A 7 9.37 15.88 -4.84
C PHE A 7 8.90 14.52 -5.33
N TYR A 8 9.44 13.44 -4.76
CA TYR A 8 9.03 12.08 -5.06
C TYR A 8 8.73 11.29 -3.79
N ILE A 9 7.45 10.92 -3.64
CA ILE A 9 6.98 10.12 -2.51
C ILE A 9 7.39 8.66 -2.72
N VAL A 10 8.04 8.07 -1.71
CA VAL A 10 8.37 6.64 -1.70
C VAL A 10 7.92 6.00 -0.40
N GLY A 11 7.22 4.86 -0.49
CA GLY A 11 6.76 4.10 0.66
C GLY A 11 7.58 2.83 0.92
N ARG A 12 6.96 1.88 1.62
CA ARG A 12 7.49 0.53 1.86
C ARG A 12 7.42 -0.31 0.57
N ASP A 13 8.51 -1.00 0.27
CA ASP A 13 8.65 -1.96 -0.85
C ASP A 13 8.18 -1.41 -2.22
N PRO A 14 8.72 -0.26 -2.68
CA PRO A 14 8.33 0.33 -3.94
C PRO A 14 8.73 -0.58 -5.11
N ALA A 15 7.78 -0.84 -6.02
CA ALA A 15 7.93 -1.78 -7.14
C ALA A 15 8.24 -3.24 -6.72
N GLY A 16 7.99 -3.59 -5.44
CA GLY A 16 8.17 -4.94 -4.95
C GLY A 16 7.01 -5.88 -5.29
N MET A 17 7.30 -7.17 -5.20
CA MET A 17 6.33 -8.25 -5.32
C MET A 17 6.81 -9.48 -4.55
N PRO A 18 5.91 -10.41 -4.18
CA PRO A 18 6.32 -11.69 -3.61
C PRO A 18 7.12 -12.52 -4.63
N HIS A 19 8.14 -13.22 -4.14
CA HIS A 19 8.91 -14.20 -4.89
C HIS A 19 8.00 -15.37 -5.31
N PRO A 20 7.99 -15.78 -6.59
CA PRO A 20 7.04 -16.77 -7.12
C PRO A 20 7.05 -18.12 -6.40
N GLU A 21 8.24 -18.59 -5.99
CA GLU A 21 8.39 -19.94 -5.41
C GLU A 21 8.15 -20.02 -3.89
N ASN A 22 8.51 -18.99 -3.13
CA ASN A 22 8.51 -19.04 -1.66
C ASN A 22 7.56 -18.02 -1.01
N GLY A 23 6.92 -17.14 -1.80
CA GLY A 23 5.95 -16.17 -1.34
C GLY A 23 6.48 -15.08 -0.41
N LYS A 24 7.80 -15.04 -0.13
CA LYS A 24 8.44 -13.95 0.62
C LYS A 24 8.61 -12.74 -0.28
N ASP A 25 8.74 -11.55 0.30
CA ASP A 25 9.04 -10.36 -0.49
C ASP A 25 10.34 -10.57 -1.28
N LEU A 26 10.33 -10.21 -2.57
CA LEU A 26 11.50 -10.35 -3.45
C LEU A 26 12.64 -9.41 -3.06
N TYR A 27 12.29 -8.26 -2.47
CA TYR A 27 13.23 -7.25 -2.00
C TYR A 27 13.02 -7.00 -0.50
N GLU A 28 14.08 -6.52 0.16
CA GLU A 28 13.92 -6.02 1.52
C GLU A 28 13.11 -4.71 1.48
N PRO A 29 12.06 -4.56 2.31
CA PRO A 29 11.08 -3.49 2.12
C PRO A 29 11.58 -2.05 2.27
N THR A 30 12.74 -1.82 2.87
CA THR A 30 13.35 -0.50 3.07
C THR A 30 14.36 -0.14 1.98
N HIS A 31 14.80 -1.11 1.17
CA HIS A 31 15.84 -0.90 0.17
C HIS A 31 15.47 0.17 -0.86
N GLY A 32 14.23 0.18 -1.35
CA GLY A 32 13.83 1.15 -2.37
C GLY A 32 14.01 2.61 -1.95
N ALA A 33 13.56 2.96 -0.73
CA ALA A 33 13.72 4.31 -0.19
C ALA A 33 15.20 4.66 0.08
N LYS A 34 15.96 3.72 0.65
CA LYS A 34 17.40 3.90 0.91
C LYS A 34 18.18 4.13 -0.38
N VAL A 35 17.96 3.29 -1.39
CA VAL A 35 18.63 3.35 -2.70
C VAL A 35 18.26 4.64 -3.43
N LEU A 36 16.99 5.04 -3.46
CA LEU A 36 16.58 6.30 -4.09
C LEU A 36 17.24 7.52 -3.46
N THR A 37 17.39 7.52 -2.13
CA THR A 37 18.01 8.65 -1.41
C THR A 37 19.51 8.79 -1.73
N MET A 38 20.20 7.70 -2.08
CA MET A 38 21.62 7.70 -2.44
C MET A 38 21.89 7.59 -3.96
N ALA A 39 20.85 7.58 -4.79
CA ALA A 39 20.99 7.35 -6.21
C ALA A 39 21.62 8.56 -6.92
N PRO A 40 22.72 8.37 -7.69
CA PRO A 40 23.34 9.46 -8.43
C PRO A 40 22.41 9.96 -9.54
N GLY A 41 22.49 11.25 -9.86
CA GLY A 41 21.70 11.87 -10.92
C GLY A 41 20.31 12.37 -10.52
N LEU A 42 19.85 12.10 -9.28
CA LEU A 42 18.61 12.66 -8.73
C LEU A 42 18.81 14.02 -8.02
N ILE A 43 19.64 14.89 -8.59
CA ILE A 43 20.06 16.17 -7.96
C ILE A 43 18.98 17.27 -7.91
N SER A 44 17.92 17.13 -8.71
CA SER A 44 16.85 18.14 -8.85
C SER A 44 15.50 17.66 -8.31
N LEU A 45 15.52 16.56 -7.55
CA LEU A 45 14.36 15.87 -7.01
C LEU A 45 14.62 15.52 -5.55
N GLU A 46 13.74 15.95 -4.65
CA GLU A 46 13.79 15.58 -3.25
C GLU A 46 12.97 14.31 -2.99
N ILE A 47 13.59 13.32 -2.36
CA ILE A 47 12.91 12.06 -2.01
C ILE A 47 12.21 12.24 -0.66
N VAL A 48 10.90 11.96 -0.61
CA VAL A 48 10.08 12.04 0.60
C VAL A 48 9.68 10.61 1.03
N PRO A 49 10.44 9.98 1.96
CA PRO A 49 10.19 8.61 2.38
C PRO A 49 9.10 8.51 3.44
N PHE A 50 8.24 7.51 3.32
CA PHE A 50 7.18 7.19 4.27
C PHE A 50 7.33 5.78 4.84
N ARG A 51 7.02 5.63 6.13
CA ARG A 51 6.85 4.31 6.76
C ARG A 51 5.55 3.65 6.30
N VAL A 52 5.44 2.35 6.52
CA VAL A 52 4.22 1.61 6.19
C VAL A 52 3.03 2.19 6.96
N ALA A 53 1.92 2.44 6.25
CA ALA A 53 0.66 2.85 6.85
C ALA A 53 -0.31 1.67 6.84
N ALA A 54 -1.04 1.49 7.94
CA ALA A 54 -2.02 0.42 8.12
C ALA A 54 -3.26 0.98 8.81
N TYR A 55 -4.36 0.22 8.82
CA TYR A 55 -5.60 0.67 9.41
C TYR A 55 -5.54 0.54 10.94
N ASN A 56 -5.55 1.65 11.67
CA ASN A 56 -5.61 1.63 13.13
C ASN A 56 -7.05 1.37 13.58
N LYS A 57 -7.30 0.21 14.20
CA LYS A 57 -8.63 -0.22 14.66
C LYS A 57 -9.18 0.63 15.80
N LYS A 58 -8.31 1.16 16.67
CA LYS A 58 -8.71 2.02 17.79
C LYS A 58 -9.12 3.41 17.30
N LYS A 59 -8.32 4.00 16.41
CA LYS A 59 -8.57 5.35 15.86
C LYS A 59 -9.53 5.37 14.66
N LYS A 60 -9.82 4.20 14.09
CA LYS A 60 -10.68 4.02 12.91
C LYS A 60 -10.21 4.82 11.69
N CYS A 61 -8.91 4.87 11.46
CA CYS A 61 -8.33 5.58 10.32
C CYS A 61 -6.99 4.97 9.90
N MET A 62 -6.51 5.33 8.71
CA MET A 62 -5.16 4.98 8.26
C MET A 62 -4.12 5.76 9.08
N GLU A 63 -3.11 5.07 9.60
CA GLU A 63 -2.03 5.65 10.39
C GLU A 63 -0.72 4.92 10.11
N TYR A 64 0.42 5.58 10.34
CA TYR A 64 1.72 4.91 10.29
C TYR A 64 1.79 3.78 11.31
N PHE A 65 2.22 2.62 10.85
CA PHE A 65 2.36 1.44 11.68
C PHE A 65 3.39 1.69 12.80
N ASP A 66 2.99 1.32 14.01
CA ASP A 66 3.83 1.34 15.20
C ASP A 66 4.01 -0.09 15.71
N THR A 67 5.27 -0.55 15.75
CA THR A 67 5.62 -1.88 16.24
C THR A 67 5.32 -2.06 17.73
N ALA A 68 5.28 -0.98 18.52
CA ALA A 68 4.94 -1.05 19.95
C ALA A 68 3.45 -1.32 20.20
N HIS A 69 2.61 -1.07 19.19
CA HIS A 69 1.16 -1.23 19.24
C HIS A 69 0.65 -2.04 18.04
N ALA A 70 1.42 -3.04 17.60
CA ALA A 70 1.16 -3.77 16.37
C ALA A 70 -0.24 -4.41 16.33
N GLU A 71 -0.76 -4.81 17.49
CA GLU A 71 -2.10 -5.38 17.67
C GLU A 71 -3.24 -4.40 17.34
N ASP A 72 -2.98 -3.09 17.35
CA ASP A 72 -3.97 -2.07 17.01
C ASP A 72 -4.15 -1.90 15.50
N PHE A 73 -3.19 -2.38 14.71
CA PHE A 73 -3.19 -2.23 13.27
C PHE A 73 -3.76 -3.44 12.55
N ASP A 74 -4.51 -3.18 11.48
CA ASP A 74 -5.02 -4.18 10.56
C ASP A 74 -4.43 -3.97 9.16
N PHE A 75 -3.75 -5.00 8.65
CA PHE A 75 -3.17 -5.01 7.32
C PHE A 75 -4.16 -5.63 6.33
N ILE A 76 -4.80 -4.76 5.55
CA ILE A 76 -5.76 -5.18 4.50
C ILE A 76 -5.00 -5.31 3.18
N SER A 77 -4.50 -6.52 2.91
CA SER A 77 -3.80 -6.84 1.66
C SER A 77 -4.74 -6.80 0.45
N GLY A 78 -4.19 -6.67 -0.76
CA GLY A 78 -4.97 -6.73 -2.01
C GLY A 78 -5.76 -8.03 -2.16
N THR A 79 -5.23 -9.15 -1.66
CA THR A 79 -5.95 -10.44 -1.64
C THR A 79 -7.16 -10.39 -0.71
N ARG A 80 -7.02 -9.84 0.50
CA ARG A 80 -8.14 -9.67 1.43
C ARG A 80 -9.16 -8.67 0.90
N MET A 81 -8.69 -7.58 0.30
CA MET A 81 -9.53 -6.58 -0.37
C MET A 81 -10.39 -7.22 -1.47
N ARG A 82 -9.78 -8.01 -2.36
CA ARG A 82 -10.49 -8.77 -3.40
C ARG A 82 -11.52 -9.72 -2.81
N LYS A 83 -11.17 -10.44 -1.73
CA LYS A 83 -12.09 -11.35 -1.04
C LYS A 83 -13.30 -10.61 -0.47
N LEU A 84 -13.08 -9.50 0.24
CA LEU A 84 -14.16 -8.68 0.79
C LEU A 84 -15.09 -8.15 -0.30
N ALA A 85 -14.52 -7.62 -1.38
CA ALA A 85 -15.29 -7.08 -2.50
C ALA A 85 -16.16 -8.15 -3.18
N ARG A 86 -15.58 -9.34 -3.40
CA ARG A 86 -16.25 -10.53 -3.94
C ARG A 86 -17.41 -10.99 -3.06
N GLU A 87 -17.18 -11.11 -1.76
CA GLU A 87 -18.20 -11.49 -0.78
C GLU A 87 -19.24 -10.39 -0.51
N GLY A 88 -19.14 -9.24 -1.19
CA GLY A 88 -20.04 -8.10 -1.00
C GLY A 88 -19.89 -7.39 0.35
N GLN A 89 -18.82 -7.69 1.09
CA GLN A 89 -18.49 -7.05 2.36
C GLN A 89 -17.80 -5.70 2.12
N ASN A 90 -17.85 -4.83 3.11
CA ASN A 90 -17.11 -3.57 3.09
C ASN A 90 -15.88 -3.68 4.00
N PRO A 91 -14.76 -3.02 3.64
CA PRO A 91 -13.65 -2.84 4.56
C PRO A 91 -14.10 -1.96 5.74
N PRO A 92 -13.29 -1.90 6.81
CA PRO A 92 -13.52 -0.96 7.90
C PRO A 92 -13.71 0.47 7.41
N ASP A 93 -14.58 1.22 8.08
CA ASP A 93 -14.82 2.61 7.76
C ASP A 93 -13.52 3.43 7.87
N GLY A 94 -13.29 4.36 6.96
CA GLY A 94 -12.04 5.13 6.90
C GLY A 94 -10.84 4.42 6.25
N PHE A 95 -10.96 3.15 5.82
CA PHE A 95 -9.93 2.48 5.01
C PHE A 95 -9.87 3.02 3.57
N MET A 96 -11.04 3.22 2.95
CA MET A 96 -11.16 3.69 1.57
C MET A 96 -12.45 4.48 1.39
N ALA A 97 -12.44 5.48 0.51
CA ALA A 97 -13.64 6.23 0.16
C ALA A 97 -14.77 5.29 -0.34
N PRO A 98 -16.02 5.42 0.16
CA PRO A 98 -17.11 4.51 -0.20
C PRO A 98 -17.41 4.43 -1.70
N THR A 99 -17.26 5.54 -2.42
CA THR A 99 -17.46 5.61 -3.87
C THR A 99 -16.39 4.83 -4.64
N ALA A 100 -15.12 4.92 -4.21
CA ALA A 100 -14.05 4.11 -4.78
C ALA A 100 -14.22 2.61 -4.45
N TRP A 101 -14.68 2.30 -3.24
CA TRP A 101 -14.98 0.92 -2.86
C TRP A 101 -16.10 0.30 -3.70
N ALA A 102 -17.13 1.08 -4.05
CA ALA A 102 -18.21 0.63 -4.94
C ALA A 102 -17.65 0.18 -6.30
N VAL A 103 -16.74 0.95 -6.89
CA VAL A 103 -16.07 0.58 -8.16
C VAL A 103 -15.31 -0.74 -8.03
N LEU A 104 -14.57 -0.95 -6.93
CA LEU A 104 -13.86 -2.21 -6.70
C LEU A 104 -14.81 -3.39 -6.51
N LYS A 105 -15.91 -3.21 -5.79
CA LYS A 105 -16.96 -4.24 -5.64
C LYS A 105 -17.54 -4.65 -6.99
N ASP A 106 -17.88 -3.67 -7.82
CA ASP A 106 -18.47 -3.93 -9.13
C ASP A 106 -17.50 -4.68 -10.04
N TYR A 107 -16.23 -4.27 -10.08
CA TYR A 107 -15.17 -4.95 -10.81
C TYR A 107 -14.96 -6.40 -10.32
N TYR A 108 -14.84 -6.63 -9.01
CA TYR A 108 -14.57 -7.98 -8.51
C TYR A 108 -15.77 -8.92 -8.62
N ARG A 109 -17.00 -8.40 -8.60
CA ARG A 109 -18.22 -9.17 -8.89
C ARG A 109 -18.32 -9.54 -10.36
N SER A 110 -17.86 -8.70 -11.29
CA SER A 110 -17.89 -9.07 -12.72
C SER A 110 -16.92 -10.19 -13.05
N LEU A 111 -15.79 -10.29 -12.33
CA LEU A 111 -14.81 -11.36 -12.53
C LEU A 111 -15.29 -12.75 -12.09
N GLU A 112 -16.30 -12.85 -11.24
CA GLU A 112 -16.92 -14.15 -10.90
C GLU A 112 -17.90 -14.64 -11.97
N LYS A 113 -18.40 -13.73 -12.81
CA LYS A 113 -19.37 -14.05 -13.87
C LYS A 113 -18.70 -14.44 -15.20
N ALA A 114 -17.37 -14.39 -15.26
CA ALA A 114 -16.56 -14.73 -16.44
C ALA A 114 -15.86 -16.08 -16.25
#